data_AF-A0A382X737-F1
#
_entry.id   AF-A0A382X737-F1
#
_cell.length_a   1.000
_cell.length_b   1.000
_cell.length_c   1.000
_cell.angle_alpha   90.00
_cell.angle_beta   90.00
_cell.angle_gamma   90.00
#
_symmetry.space_group_name_H-M   'P 1'
#
loop_
_entity.id
_entity.type
_entity.pdbx_description
1 polymer ?
#
loop_
_entity_poly.entity_id
_entity_poly.type
_entity_poly.pdbx_seq_one_letter_code
_entity_poly.pdbx_strand_id
1 'polypeptide(L)'
;TVGANDAVRDKPDKAPIDMVLDGSGISRSKEVWFVGDAISDMECAYNAGVSAILLRANAYDPIEFAEFPPDRTFKNASELSRFFNLPKQSGQNP
;
A
#
# COMPACT_ATOMS: atom_id res chain seq x y z
N THR A 1 9.17 -7.37 11.41
CA THR A 1 8.13 -6.35 11.18
C THR A 1 8.71 -5.00 11.54
N VAL A 2 8.19 -3.91 10.97
CA VAL A 2 8.53 -2.53 11.37
C VAL A 2 7.26 -1.91 11.94
N GLY A 3 7.32 -1.47 13.18
CA GLY A 3 6.24 -0.84 13.94
C GLY A 3 6.48 0.65 14.18
N ALA A 4 5.58 1.27 14.94
CA ALA A 4 5.68 2.68 15.28
C ALA A 4 6.97 2.96 16.09
N ASN A 5 7.66 4.04 15.75
CA ASN A 5 8.95 4.47 16.31
C ASN A 5 10.16 3.58 15.96
N ASP A 6 10.03 2.55 15.11
CA ASP A 6 11.18 1.77 14.65
C ASP A 6 11.99 2.55 13.61
N ALA A 7 11.30 3.28 12.72
CA ALA A 7 11.93 4.13 11.71
C ALA A 7 12.27 5.51 12.27
N VAL A 8 13.17 6.23 11.60
CA VAL A 8 13.57 7.60 11.99
C VAL A 8 12.38 8.59 12.04
N ARG A 9 11.34 8.32 11.25
CA ARG A 9 10.04 9.01 11.28
C ARG A 9 8.94 7.99 10.98
N ASP A 10 7.80 8.15 11.64
CA ASP A 10 6.61 7.35 11.36
C ASP A 10 5.89 7.83 10.10
N LYS A 11 4.89 7.05 9.68
CA LYS A 11 3.91 7.49 8.67
C LYS A 11 3.37 8.88 9.04
N PRO A 12 3.20 9.78 8.06
CA PRO A 12 3.19 9.51 6.62
C PRO A 12 4.57 9.54 5.93
N ASP A 13 5.68 9.65 6.67
CA ASP A 13 7.01 9.59 6.04
C ASP A 13 7.27 8.21 5.41
N LYS A 14 8.06 8.17 4.34
CA LYS A 14 8.47 6.95 3.64
C LYS A 14 9.46 6.08 4.43
N ALA A 15 10.06 6.59 5.50
CA ALA A 15 11.11 5.92 6.26
C ALA A 15 10.77 4.49 6.72
N PRO A 16 9.53 4.16 7.15
CA PRO A 16 9.16 2.79 7.47
C PRO A 16 9.26 1.85 6.26
N ILE A 17 8.89 2.32 5.05
CA ILE A 17 8.98 1.53 3.82
C ILE A 17 10.45 1.36 3.42
N ASP A 18 11.25 2.43 3.49
CA ASP A 18 12.69 2.34 3.21
C ASP A 18 13.37 1.32 4.14
N MET A 19 13.04 1.33 5.43
CA MET A 19 13.58 0.40 6.42
C MET A 19 13.17 -1.05 6.13
N VAL A 20 11.93 -1.30 5.70
CA VAL A 20 11.48 -2.66 5.33
C VAL A 20 12.19 -3.17 4.07
N LEU A 21 12.47 -2.29 3.11
CA LEU A 21 13.11 -2.66 1.85
C LEU A 21 14.63 -2.77 1.96
N ASP A 22 15.25 -2.14 2.95
CA ASP A 22 16.69 -2.20 3.15
C ASP A 22 17.20 -3.65 3.30
N GLY A 23 18.28 -3.97 2.58
CA GLY A 23 18.83 -5.33 2.52
C GLY A 23 17.98 -6.38 1.81
N SER A 24 16.76 -6.08 1.35
CA SER A 24 15.87 -7.06 0.68
C SER A 24 16.22 -7.33 -0.79
N GLY A 25 16.98 -6.43 -1.42
CA GLY A 25 17.21 -6.44 -2.87
C GLY A 25 16.02 -5.95 -3.72
N ILE A 26 14.92 -5.53 -3.07
CA ILE A 26 13.74 -4.98 -3.73
C ILE A 26 13.84 -3.45 -3.75
N SER A 27 13.70 -2.85 -4.93
CA SER A 27 13.65 -1.39 -5.09
C SER A 27 12.22 -0.86 -4.92
N ARG A 28 12.09 0.40 -4.51
CA ARG A 28 10.80 1.10 -4.55
C ARG A 28 10.29 1.14 -6.00
N SER A 29 9.11 0.60 -6.22
CA SER A 29 8.43 0.63 -7.51
C SER A 29 6.93 0.42 -7.31
N LYS A 30 6.15 0.62 -8.37
CA LYS A 30 4.72 0.29 -8.37
C LYS A 30 4.44 -1.23 -8.31
N GLU A 31 5.46 -2.06 -8.41
CA GLU A 31 5.33 -3.51 -8.15
C GLU A 31 5.36 -3.83 -6.65
N VAL A 32 5.87 -2.92 -5.81
CA VAL A 32 5.78 -3.02 -4.35
C VAL A 32 4.45 -2.44 -3.89
N TRP A 33 3.71 -3.18 -3.08
CA TRP A 33 2.41 -2.76 -2.55
C TRP A 33 2.54 -2.42 -1.07
N PHE A 34 2.05 -1.25 -0.66
CA PHE A 34 1.84 -0.91 0.73
C PHE A 34 0.34 -0.92 1.04
N VAL A 35 -0.06 -1.82 1.94
CA VAL A 35 -1.46 -2.12 2.26
C VAL A 35 -1.78 -1.59 3.65
N GLY A 36 -2.79 -0.73 3.76
CA GLY A 36 -3.22 -0.13 5.03
C GLY A 36 -4.67 0.37 4.97
N ASP A 37 -5.18 0.91 6.06
CA ASP A 37 -6.59 1.28 6.22
C ASP A 37 -6.83 2.78 6.45
N ALA A 38 -5.76 3.56 6.66
CA ALA A 38 -5.83 4.98 6.95
C ALA A 38 -5.20 5.85 5.86
N ILE A 39 -5.55 7.15 5.86
CA ILE A 39 -4.98 8.15 4.93
C ILE A 39 -3.45 8.21 5.05
N SER A 40 -2.91 8.12 6.28
CA SER A 40 -1.47 8.11 6.53
C SER A 40 -0.75 6.94 5.85
N ASP A 41 -1.44 5.82 5.57
CA ASP A 41 -0.89 4.72 4.80
C ASP A 41 -0.78 5.07 3.32
N MET A 42 -1.82 5.71 2.77
CA MET A 42 -1.81 6.12 1.38
C MET A 42 -0.74 7.20 1.15
N GLU A 43 -0.67 8.20 2.02
CA GLU A 43 0.36 9.23 1.95
C GLU A 43 1.78 8.63 2.06
N CYS A 44 1.99 7.67 2.96
CA CYS A 44 3.26 6.95 3.08
C CYS A 44 3.62 6.20 1.79
N ALA A 45 2.65 5.50 1.19
CA ALA A 45 2.84 4.83 -0.10
C ALA A 45 3.24 5.81 -1.22
N TYR A 46 2.59 6.97 -1.27
CA TYR A 46 2.89 8.05 -2.23
C TYR A 46 4.30 8.60 -2.02
N ASN A 47 4.64 8.95 -0.77
CA ASN A 47 5.98 9.45 -0.42
C ASN A 47 7.08 8.44 -0.74
N ALA A 48 6.78 7.14 -0.60
CA ALA A 48 7.70 6.07 -0.97
C ALA A 48 7.66 5.71 -2.47
N GLY A 49 6.72 6.22 -3.26
CA GLY A 49 6.59 5.88 -4.69
C GLY A 49 6.22 4.41 -4.94
N VAL A 50 5.54 3.76 -4.00
CA VAL A 50 5.02 2.39 -4.13
C VAL A 50 3.52 2.41 -4.42
N SER A 51 2.90 1.26 -4.66
CA SER A 51 1.44 1.18 -4.87
C SER A 51 0.68 1.30 -3.56
N ALA A 52 -0.31 2.19 -3.51
CA ALA A 52 -1.14 2.49 -2.35
C ALA A 52 -2.41 1.63 -2.36
N ILE A 53 -2.53 0.67 -1.44
CA ILE A 53 -3.62 -0.30 -1.42
C ILE A 53 -4.46 -0.12 -0.16
N LEU A 54 -5.70 0.35 -0.32
CA LEU A 54 -6.60 0.55 0.81
C LEU A 54 -7.33 -0.76 1.16
N LEU A 55 -7.17 -1.23 2.40
CA LEU A 55 -7.86 -2.38 2.94
C LEU A 55 -8.85 -1.93 4.01
N ARG A 56 -10.11 -1.66 3.63
CA ARG A 56 -11.12 -1.09 4.54
C ARG A 56 -12.48 -1.73 4.31
N ALA A 57 -13.07 -2.27 5.39
CA ALA A 57 -14.35 -2.98 5.31
C ALA A 57 -15.54 -2.05 4.98
N ASN A 58 -15.51 -0.84 5.54
CA ASN A 58 -16.55 0.15 5.35
C ASN A 58 -16.28 0.99 4.11
N ALA A 59 -17.36 1.47 3.48
CA ALA A 59 -17.23 2.51 2.47
C ALA A 59 -16.51 3.72 3.08
N TYR A 60 -15.61 4.31 2.29
CA TYR A 60 -14.91 5.54 2.64
C TYR A 60 -15.42 6.68 1.75
N ASP A 61 -15.32 7.91 2.24
CA ASP A 61 -15.61 9.09 1.43
C ASP A 61 -14.43 9.31 0.47
N PRO A 62 -14.63 9.36 -0.86
CA PRO A 62 -13.55 9.67 -1.79
C PRO A 62 -12.83 10.99 -1.49
N ILE A 63 -13.51 11.95 -0.83
CA ILE A 63 -12.91 13.22 -0.40
C ILE A 63 -11.83 12.98 0.68
N GLU A 64 -12.01 11.99 1.55
CA GLU A 64 -11.06 11.62 2.61
C GLU A 64 -9.68 11.25 2.03
N PHE A 65 -9.65 10.68 0.82
CA PHE A 65 -8.44 10.21 0.15
C PHE A 65 -8.12 11.00 -1.14
N ALA A 66 -8.71 12.18 -1.34
CA ALA A 66 -8.59 12.90 -2.61
C ALA A 66 -7.13 13.29 -2.96
N GLU A 67 -6.32 13.63 -1.96
CA GLU A 67 -4.91 14.02 -2.16
C GLU A 67 -4.00 12.81 -2.38
N PHE A 68 -4.27 11.70 -1.68
CA PHE A 68 -3.52 10.45 -1.77
C PHE A 68 -4.49 9.27 -2.04
N PRO A 69 -5.04 9.16 -3.25
CA PRO A 69 -6.05 8.14 -3.54
C PRO A 69 -5.45 6.73 -3.61
N PRO A 70 -6.19 5.69 -3.18
CA PRO A 70 -5.72 4.33 -3.35
C PRO A 70 -5.64 3.94 -4.82
N ASP A 71 -4.55 3.26 -5.21
CA ASP A 71 -4.41 2.62 -6.52
C ASP A 71 -5.41 1.46 -6.66
N ARG A 72 -5.69 0.75 -5.55
CA ARG A 72 -6.70 -0.31 -5.45
C ARG A 72 -7.29 -0.39 -4.05
N THR A 73 -8.50 -0.91 -3.97
CA THR A 73 -9.22 -1.10 -2.69
C THR A 73 -9.70 -2.53 -2.52
N PHE A 74 -9.63 -3.04 -1.30
CA PHE A 74 -10.17 -4.33 -0.90
C PHE A 74 -10.95 -4.17 0.41
N LYS A 75 -12.03 -4.93 0.59
CA LYS A 75 -12.85 -4.85 1.81
C LYS A 75 -12.26 -5.63 2.97
N ASN A 76 -11.48 -6.67 2.68
CA ASN A 76 -10.89 -7.57 3.68
C ASN A 76 -9.77 -8.42 3.07
N ALA A 77 -9.02 -9.09 3.96
CA ALA A 77 -7.90 -9.94 3.59
C ALA A 77 -8.30 -11.10 2.66
N SER A 78 -9.54 -11.61 2.74
CA SER A 78 -10.03 -12.67 1.86
C SER A 78 -10.16 -12.19 0.42
N GLU A 79 -10.64 -10.96 0.21
CA GLU A 79 -10.73 -10.34 -1.13
C GLU A 79 -9.34 -10.09 -1.71
N LEU A 80 -8.42 -9.54 -0.91
CA LEU A 80 -7.02 -9.34 -1.29
C LEU A 80 -6.34 -10.67 -1.65
N SER A 81 -6.50 -11.70 -0.82
CA SER A 81 -5.95 -13.04 -1.09
C SER A 81 -6.53 -13.63 -2.38
N ARG A 82 -7.84 -13.47 -2.61
CA ARG A 82 -8.48 -13.93 -3.85
C ARG A 82 -7.88 -13.25 -5.07
N PHE A 83 -7.55 -11.96 -5.01
CA PHE A 83 -6.94 -11.23 -6.13
C PHE A 83 -5.64 -11.88 -6.62
N PHE A 84 -4.76 -12.30 -5.71
CA PHE A 84 -3.50 -12.96 -6.07
C PHE A 84 -3.66 -14.40 -6.53
N ASN A 85 -4.71 -15.08 -6.06
CA ASN A 85 -4.97 -16.49 -6.36
C ASN A 85 -5.83 -16.70 -7.62
N LEU A 86 -6.38 -15.64 -8.21
CA LEU A 86 -7.10 -15.74 -9.47
C LEU A 86 -6.10 -16.01 -10.61
N PRO A 87 -6.37 -16.99 -11.49
CA PRO A 87 -5.55 -17.19 -12.68
C PRO A 87 -5.54 -15.89 -13.48
N LYS A 88 -4.34 -15.40 -13.82
CA LYS A 88 -4.18 -14.21 -14.65
C LYS A 88 -4.97 -14.41 -15.94
N GLN A 89 -5.97 -13.57 -16.18
CA GLN A 89 -6.64 -13.55 -17.48
C GLN A 89 -5.62 -13.06 -18.51
N SER A 90 -5.42 -13.82 -19.58
CA SER A 90 -4.58 -13.42 -20.70
C SER A 90 -5.10 -12.11 -21.29
N GLY A 91 -4.39 -10.99 -21.07
CA GLY A 91 -4.67 -9.75 -21.80
C GLY A 91 -4.55 -8.42 -21.07
N GLN A 92 -4.17 -8.37 -19.79
CA GLN A 92 -3.79 -7.09 -19.17
C GLN A 92 -2.28 -7.05 -18.90
N ASN A 93 -1.60 -6.28 -19.74
CA ASN A 93 -0.19 -5.92 -19.61
C ASN A 93 -0.01 -4.81 -18.55
N PRO A 94 1.20 -4.69 -17.96
CA PRO A 94 1.49 -3.86 -16.79
C PRO A 94 1.26 -2.36 -17.01
#